data_AF-A0A524K7B7-F1
#
_entry.id   AF-A0A524K7B7-F1
#
_cell.length_a   1.000
_cell.length_b   1.000
_cell.length_c   1.000
_cell.angle_alpha   90.00
_cell.angle_beta   90.00
_cell.angle_gamma   90.00
#
_symmetry.space_group_name_H-M   'P 1'
#
loop_
_entity.id
_entity.type
_entity.pdbx_description
1 polymer ?
#
loop_
_entity_poly.entity_id
_entity_poly.type
_entity_poly.pdbx_seq_one_letter_code
_entity_poly.pdbx_strand_id
1 'polypeptide(L)'
;MAGRTESILTTCGREAGQAELEHAQEIIRLCRGLSRKKLALTLCEHWGWVSPTGGLQERACTKLLEKWEAAGLVCLPEKDASRQRQSLAQKPIAATARTAEQEPICCELAQLQPVWLEVVSGREATALWSEYVSRYHPLGCKRTIGCTLRYFISSERGRLGCLLMGNAAVALAVRDKWIGWSRQERLAHLPWVLNNQRLLLFPWVRVPHLVSHVLGQLAGRVQGDWEARWGYRPVRMETFVDPAHYRGVGYRAAGWLLLGQSTGEGIRRGQHTYQTTPKMIFVRPLTPDFRAQLGSTEAMATRCVHVEQETVSKKAKAKAKAKAKAKAKAKAKAKASKPAVGDRAAMKSASGGSGTSRTARR
;
A
#
# COMPACT_ATOMS: atom_id res chain seq x y z
N MET A 1 -32.94 -27.69 -30.60
CA MET A 1 -31.86 -27.63 -29.61
C MET A 1 -31.28 -26.23 -29.63
N ALA A 2 -31.87 -25.30 -28.88
CA ALA A 2 -31.38 -23.92 -28.80
C ALA A 2 -30.13 -23.90 -27.91
N GLY A 3 -28.99 -23.46 -28.45
CA GLY A 3 -27.76 -23.30 -27.69
C GLY A 3 -27.99 -22.33 -26.54
N ARG A 4 -27.80 -22.80 -25.30
CA ARG A 4 -27.62 -21.92 -24.14
C ARG A 4 -26.33 -21.14 -24.37
N THR A 5 -26.46 -19.90 -24.80
CA THR A 5 -25.34 -18.96 -24.78
C THR A 5 -24.96 -18.77 -23.31
N GLU A 6 -23.86 -19.37 -22.87
CA GLU A 6 -23.30 -19.16 -21.55
C GLU A 6 -23.00 -17.67 -21.37
N SER A 7 -23.82 -16.97 -20.58
CA SER A 7 -23.62 -15.54 -20.34
C SER A 7 -22.49 -15.36 -19.32
N ILE A 8 -21.25 -15.39 -19.79
CA ILE A 8 -20.08 -15.08 -18.97
C ILE A 8 -20.14 -13.60 -18.57
N LEU A 9 -20.14 -13.34 -17.27
CA LEU A 9 -20.14 -11.98 -16.72
C LEU A 9 -18.76 -11.61 -16.20
N THR A 10 -18.15 -10.59 -16.82
CA THR A 10 -16.82 -10.11 -16.41
C THR A 10 -16.92 -8.96 -15.39
N THR A 11 -16.24 -9.09 -14.26
CA THR A 11 -16.11 -8.02 -13.25
C THR A 11 -14.67 -7.93 -12.74
N CYS A 12 -14.06 -6.75 -12.83
CA CYS A 12 -12.68 -6.49 -12.39
C CYS A 12 -11.64 -7.46 -12.97
N GLY A 13 -11.83 -7.92 -14.22
CA GLY A 13 -10.90 -8.85 -14.89
C GLY A 13 -11.11 -10.32 -14.53
N ARG A 14 -12.15 -10.63 -13.74
CA ARG A 14 -12.59 -11.99 -13.45
C ARG A 14 -13.81 -12.33 -14.29
N GLU A 15 -13.81 -13.51 -14.87
CA GLU A 15 -14.97 -14.11 -15.51
C GLU A 15 -15.69 -15.00 -14.50
N ALA A 16 -17.02 -14.98 -14.57
CA ALA A 16 -17.88 -15.91 -13.88
C ALA A 16 -18.91 -16.40 -14.90
N GLY A 17 -18.88 -17.69 -15.18
CA GLY A 17 -19.80 -18.35 -16.08
C GLY A 17 -20.98 -18.94 -15.33
N GLN A 18 -21.62 -19.92 -15.97
CA GLN A 18 -22.81 -20.58 -15.45
C GLN A 18 -22.51 -21.38 -14.17
N ALA A 19 -21.35 -22.05 -14.10
CA ALA A 19 -20.95 -22.84 -12.93
C ALA A 19 -20.75 -21.97 -11.68
N GLU A 20 -20.10 -20.80 -11.81
CA GLU A 20 -19.97 -19.86 -10.70
C GLU A 20 -21.32 -19.30 -10.26
N LEU A 21 -22.24 -19.05 -11.20
CA LEU A 21 -23.59 -18.59 -10.87
C LEU A 21 -24.36 -19.64 -10.07
N GLU A 22 -24.37 -20.90 -10.52
CA GLU A 22 -25.05 -22.01 -9.85
C GLU A 22 -24.48 -22.23 -8.44
N HIS A 23 -23.16 -22.21 -8.30
CA HIS A 23 -22.49 -22.30 -7.00
C HIS A 23 -22.83 -21.09 -6.10
N ALA A 24 -22.89 -19.87 -6.64
CA ALA A 24 -23.30 -18.70 -5.87
C ALA A 24 -24.75 -18.83 -5.37
N GLN A 25 -25.67 -19.31 -6.22
CA GLN A 25 -27.06 -19.55 -5.84
C GLN A 25 -27.15 -20.58 -4.70
N GLU A 26 -26.37 -21.66 -4.76
CA GLU A 26 -26.30 -22.65 -3.69
C GLU A 26 -25.82 -22.04 -2.37
N ILE A 27 -24.70 -21.32 -2.38
CA ILE A 27 -24.15 -20.70 -1.17
C ILE A 27 -25.10 -19.67 -0.59
N ILE A 28 -25.73 -18.83 -1.42
CA ILE A 28 -26.72 -17.85 -0.96
C ILE A 28 -27.93 -18.57 -0.31
N ARG A 29 -28.37 -19.70 -0.89
CA ARG A 29 -29.47 -20.50 -0.34
C ARG A 29 -29.11 -21.13 1.00
N LEU A 30 -27.90 -21.66 1.14
CA LEU A 30 -27.41 -22.33 2.36
C LEU A 30 -27.05 -21.33 3.46
N CYS A 31 -26.62 -20.12 3.10
CA CYS A 31 -26.05 -19.15 4.04
C CYS A 31 -26.88 -17.86 4.18
N ARG A 32 -28.21 -17.99 4.34
CA ARG A 32 -29.17 -16.87 4.38
C ARG A 32 -28.91 -15.80 5.46
N GLY A 33 -28.16 -16.14 6.52
CA GLY A 33 -27.80 -15.22 7.61
C GLY A 33 -26.51 -14.43 7.40
N LEU A 34 -25.78 -14.67 6.31
CA LEU A 34 -24.52 -13.96 6.05
C LEU A 34 -24.78 -12.58 5.44
N SER A 35 -23.95 -11.60 5.83
CA SER A 35 -23.96 -10.31 5.14
C SER A 35 -23.39 -10.46 3.73
N ARG A 36 -23.76 -9.55 2.81
CA ARG A 36 -23.22 -9.51 1.42
C ARG A 36 -21.69 -9.61 1.38
N LYS A 37 -21.00 -8.93 2.31
CA LYS A 37 -19.53 -8.99 2.45
C LYS A 37 -19.03 -10.41 2.79
N LYS A 38 -19.68 -11.10 3.74
CA LYS A 38 -19.28 -12.45 4.13
C LYS A 38 -19.55 -13.44 2.99
N LEU A 39 -20.70 -13.34 2.32
CA LEU A 39 -21.00 -14.13 1.11
C LEU A 39 -19.92 -13.94 0.04
N ALA A 40 -19.55 -12.68 -0.25
CA ALA A 40 -18.53 -12.39 -1.23
C ALA A 40 -17.15 -12.96 -0.84
N LEU A 41 -16.80 -12.96 0.45
CA LEU A 41 -15.55 -13.56 0.93
C LEU A 41 -15.55 -15.08 0.78
N THR A 42 -16.62 -15.76 1.19
CA THR A 42 -16.78 -17.22 1.03
C THR A 42 -16.69 -17.63 -0.43
N LEU A 43 -17.38 -16.91 -1.33
CA LEU A 43 -17.29 -17.18 -2.76
C LEU A 43 -15.90 -16.89 -3.32
N CYS A 44 -15.21 -15.83 -2.85
CA CYS A 44 -13.82 -15.60 -3.24
C CYS A 44 -12.89 -16.73 -2.82
N GLU A 45 -13.09 -17.32 -1.63
CA GLU A 45 -12.31 -18.46 -1.15
C GLU A 45 -12.54 -19.68 -2.04
N HIS A 46 -13.81 -20.00 -2.32
CA HIS A 46 -14.18 -21.15 -3.14
C HIS A 46 -13.70 -21.04 -4.58
N TRP A 47 -13.76 -19.84 -5.17
CA TRP A 47 -13.35 -19.62 -6.57
C TRP A 47 -11.86 -19.28 -6.72
N GLY A 48 -11.11 -19.19 -5.61
CA GLY A 48 -9.71 -18.75 -5.66
C GLY A 48 -9.55 -17.31 -6.18
N TRP A 49 -10.54 -16.44 -5.96
CA TRP A 49 -10.49 -15.04 -6.38
C TRP A 49 -9.60 -14.21 -5.45
N VAL A 50 -8.30 -14.29 -5.72
CA VAL A 50 -7.25 -13.64 -4.94
C VAL A 50 -6.61 -12.49 -5.74
N SER A 51 -6.20 -11.42 -5.07
CA SER A 51 -5.41 -10.33 -5.65
C SER A 51 -3.94 -10.74 -5.78
N PRO A 52 -3.12 -10.01 -6.54
CA PRO A 52 -1.67 -10.22 -6.55
C PRO A 52 -1.03 -10.09 -5.16
N THR A 53 -1.69 -9.38 -4.23
CA THR A 53 -1.24 -9.25 -2.83
C THR A 53 -1.64 -10.42 -1.94
N GLY A 54 -2.27 -11.47 -2.48
CA GLY A 54 -2.76 -12.61 -1.70
C GLY A 54 -4.09 -12.39 -0.97
N GLY A 55 -4.74 -11.23 -1.14
CA GLY A 55 -6.01 -10.92 -0.46
C GLY A 55 -7.22 -11.31 -1.30
N LEU A 56 -8.30 -11.76 -0.65
CA LEU A 56 -9.57 -12.06 -1.34
C LEU A 56 -10.16 -10.81 -2.00
N GLN A 57 -10.62 -10.96 -3.24
CA GLN A 57 -11.17 -9.86 -4.04
C GLN A 57 -12.64 -9.56 -3.70
N GLU A 58 -12.95 -9.38 -2.41
CA GLU A 58 -14.31 -9.17 -1.89
C GLU A 58 -15.09 -8.12 -2.69
N ARG A 59 -14.51 -6.96 -2.96
CA ARG A 59 -15.19 -5.88 -3.70
C ARG A 59 -15.52 -6.25 -5.15
N ALA A 60 -14.70 -7.09 -5.78
CA ALA A 60 -14.96 -7.56 -7.14
C ALA A 60 -16.13 -8.56 -7.13
N CYS A 61 -16.11 -9.52 -6.20
CA CYS A 61 -17.17 -10.49 -6.02
C CYS A 61 -18.49 -9.81 -5.62
N THR A 62 -18.48 -8.88 -4.65
CA THR A 62 -19.67 -8.09 -4.27
C THR A 62 -20.29 -7.37 -5.47
N LYS A 63 -19.47 -6.78 -6.36
CA LYS A 63 -19.98 -6.14 -7.58
C LYS A 63 -20.57 -7.12 -8.59
N LEU A 64 -19.99 -8.32 -8.69
CA LEU A 64 -20.55 -9.38 -9.54
C LEU A 64 -21.91 -9.81 -8.99
N LEU A 65 -22.01 -10.07 -7.69
CA LEU A 65 -23.26 -10.42 -7.02
C LEU A 65 -24.32 -9.33 -7.22
N GLU A 66 -23.96 -8.04 -7.06
CA GLU A 66 -24.87 -6.92 -7.31
C GLU A 66 -25.37 -6.86 -8.76
N LYS A 67 -24.53 -7.24 -9.75
CA LYS A 67 -24.98 -7.34 -11.15
C LYS A 67 -25.93 -8.50 -11.36
N TRP A 68 -25.66 -9.67 -10.78
CA TRP A 68 -26.56 -10.82 -10.85
C TRP A 68 -27.90 -10.54 -10.17
N GLU A 69 -27.90 -9.84 -9.03
CA GLU A 69 -29.11 -9.40 -8.35
C GLU A 69 -29.90 -8.43 -9.24
N ALA A 70 -29.24 -7.44 -9.84
CA ALA A 70 -29.88 -6.50 -10.77
C ALA A 70 -30.44 -7.19 -12.03
N ALA A 71 -29.86 -8.33 -12.42
CA ALA A 71 -30.36 -9.18 -13.51
C ALA A 71 -31.43 -10.19 -13.07
N GLY A 72 -31.80 -10.22 -11.78
CA GLY A 72 -32.78 -11.16 -11.23
C GLY A 72 -32.27 -12.61 -11.08
N LEU A 73 -30.97 -12.85 -11.21
CA LEU A 73 -30.37 -14.20 -11.18
C LEU A 73 -30.08 -14.70 -9.75
N VAL A 74 -29.96 -13.78 -8.79
CA VAL A 74 -29.79 -14.09 -7.36
C VAL A 74 -30.59 -13.11 -6.50
N CYS A 75 -30.92 -13.50 -5.28
CA CYS A 75 -31.53 -12.63 -4.28
C CYS A 75 -30.55 -12.44 -3.12
N LEU A 76 -30.02 -11.23 -2.91
CA LEU A 76 -29.04 -10.97 -1.86
C LEU A 76 -29.72 -10.40 -0.60
N PRO A 77 -29.12 -10.60 0.59
CA PRO A 77 -29.59 -9.98 1.82
C PRO A 77 -29.72 -8.46 1.70
N GLU A 78 -30.66 -7.83 2.41
CA GLU A 78 -30.87 -6.38 2.33
C GLU A 78 -29.60 -5.58 2.67
N LYS A 79 -29.45 -4.42 2.03
CA LYS A 79 -28.34 -3.51 2.33
C LYS A 79 -28.65 -2.79 3.64
N ASP A 80 -27.78 -2.92 4.62
CA ASP A 80 -27.84 -2.13 5.85
C ASP A 80 -27.58 -0.64 5.53
N ALA A 81 -28.66 0.12 5.36
CA ALA A 81 -28.63 1.54 5.01
C ALA A 81 -28.03 2.41 6.13
N SER A 82 -28.06 1.94 7.38
CA SER A 82 -27.50 2.67 8.55
C SER A 82 -25.97 2.79 8.48
N ARG A 83 -25.31 1.94 7.68
CA ARG A 83 -23.86 1.98 7.42
C ARG A 83 -23.49 2.82 6.21
N GLN A 84 -24.40 3.61 5.65
CA GLN A 84 -24.08 4.53 4.55
C GLN A 84 -23.06 5.58 5.00
N ARG A 85 -21.81 5.31 4.60
CA ARG A 85 -20.63 6.17 4.49
C ARG A 85 -20.75 7.50 5.25
N GLN A 86 -20.18 7.53 6.46
CA GLN A 86 -19.59 8.78 6.95
C GLN A 86 -18.70 9.36 5.84
N SER A 87 -18.94 10.64 5.54
CA SER A 87 -18.20 11.41 4.54
C SER A 87 -16.70 11.13 4.64
N LEU A 88 -16.13 10.62 3.55
CA LEU A 88 -14.71 10.31 3.39
C LEU A 88 -13.87 11.58 3.15
N ALA A 89 -14.39 12.76 3.51
CA ALA A 89 -13.66 14.02 3.37
C ALA A 89 -12.33 13.92 4.14
N GLN A 90 -11.24 14.03 3.39
CA GLN A 90 -9.91 14.03 3.98
C GLN A 90 -9.74 15.34 4.76
N LYS A 91 -9.42 15.25 6.05
CA LYS A 91 -9.07 16.43 6.83
C LYS A 91 -7.88 17.15 6.18
N PRO A 92 -7.90 18.48 6.06
CA PRO A 92 -6.76 19.24 5.60
C PRO A 92 -5.52 18.91 6.42
N ILE A 93 -4.37 18.79 5.77
CA ILE A 93 -3.08 18.58 6.44
C ILE A 93 -2.50 19.97 6.71
N ALA A 94 -2.41 20.35 7.97
CA ALA A 94 -1.82 21.62 8.37
C ALA A 94 -0.30 21.58 8.18
N ALA A 95 0.24 22.64 7.57
CA ALA A 95 1.68 22.84 7.48
C ALA A 95 2.24 23.23 8.85
N THR A 96 3.38 22.66 9.22
CA THR A 96 4.09 22.95 10.46
C THR A 96 5.53 23.39 10.15
N ALA A 97 6.25 23.85 11.18
CA ALA A 97 7.65 24.26 11.05
C ALA A 97 8.57 23.14 10.53
N ARG A 98 8.22 21.86 10.74
CA ARG A 98 9.05 20.71 10.31
C ARG A 98 9.20 20.59 8.79
N THR A 99 8.28 21.19 8.03
CA THR A 99 8.31 21.21 6.57
C THR A 99 8.49 22.62 6.04
N ALA A 100 8.95 23.57 6.86
CA ALA A 100 9.30 24.90 6.42
C ALA A 100 10.34 24.86 5.30
N GLU A 101 10.34 25.92 4.50
CA GLU A 101 11.36 26.13 3.48
C GLU A 101 12.75 26.21 4.13
N GLN A 102 13.74 25.64 3.44
CA GLN A 102 15.12 25.52 3.91
C GLN A 102 16.06 26.31 3.00
N GLU A 103 17.33 26.36 3.39
CA GLU A 103 18.36 27.01 2.58
C GLU A 103 18.45 26.42 1.15
N PRO A 104 18.66 27.27 0.13
CA PRO A 104 18.80 26.80 -1.25
C PRO A 104 19.94 25.79 -1.44
N ILE A 105 19.60 24.68 -2.09
CA ILE A 105 20.56 23.68 -2.58
C ILE A 105 20.71 23.92 -4.08
N CYS A 106 21.70 24.75 -4.43
CA CYS A 106 22.08 25.08 -5.80
C CYS A 106 23.50 24.57 -6.05
N CYS A 107 23.62 23.40 -6.68
CA CYS A 107 24.92 22.79 -6.97
C CYS A 107 24.81 21.83 -8.14
N GLU A 108 25.95 21.37 -8.66
CA GLU A 108 25.98 20.28 -9.63
C GLU A 108 25.59 18.96 -8.97
N LEU A 109 25.01 18.05 -9.75
CA LEU A 109 24.59 16.73 -9.23
C LEU A 109 25.77 15.97 -8.61
N ALA A 110 26.97 16.08 -9.20
CA ALA A 110 28.18 15.43 -8.70
C ALA A 110 28.56 15.87 -7.28
N GLN A 111 28.28 17.12 -6.91
CA GLN A 111 28.55 17.68 -5.58
C GLN A 111 27.48 17.30 -4.54
N LEU A 112 26.31 16.83 -5.01
CA LEU A 112 25.21 16.39 -4.15
C LEU A 112 25.25 14.89 -3.83
N GLN A 113 26.05 14.13 -4.57
CA GLN A 113 26.13 12.68 -4.38
C GLN A 113 26.70 12.33 -2.99
N PRO A 114 26.24 11.22 -2.38
CA PRO A 114 25.24 10.29 -2.90
C PRO A 114 23.80 10.83 -2.75
N VAL A 115 22.99 10.62 -3.78
CA VAL A 115 21.53 10.79 -3.70
C VAL A 115 20.88 9.42 -3.61
N TRP A 116 19.92 9.22 -2.71
CA TRP A 116 19.22 7.94 -2.57
C TRP A 116 17.71 8.08 -2.33
N LEU A 117 17.02 6.96 -2.50
CA LEU A 117 15.59 6.83 -2.24
C LEU A 117 15.34 6.09 -0.92
N GLU A 118 14.55 6.69 -0.04
CA GLU A 118 14.14 6.08 1.23
C GLU A 118 12.68 5.68 1.19
N VAL A 119 12.38 4.39 1.33
CA VAL A 119 10.98 3.92 1.43
C VAL A 119 10.36 4.47 2.71
N VAL A 120 9.29 5.24 2.56
CA VAL A 120 8.54 5.78 3.69
C VAL A 120 7.74 4.67 4.36
N SER A 121 8.09 4.41 5.62
CA SER A 121 7.47 3.41 6.47
C SER A 121 7.13 3.99 7.85
N GLY A 122 6.07 3.48 8.48
CA GLY A 122 5.59 4.01 9.77
C GLY A 122 4.71 5.26 9.67
N ARG A 123 3.99 5.54 10.76
CA ARG A 123 2.97 6.60 10.82
C ARG A 123 3.57 8.00 10.74
N GLU A 124 4.67 8.23 11.46
CA GLU A 124 5.30 9.55 11.53
C GLU A 124 5.94 9.96 10.20
N ALA A 125 6.75 9.08 9.59
CA ALA A 125 7.35 9.36 8.28
C ALA A 125 6.28 9.54 7.20
N THR A 126 5.17 8.78 7.26
CA THR A 126 4.03 8.97 6.35
C THR A 126 3.36 10.32 6.55
N ALA A 127 3.17 10.76 7.79
CA ALA A 127 2.61 12.08 8.10
C ALA A 127 3.52 13.20 7.57
N LEU A 128 4.83 13.10 7.82
CA LEU A 128 5.83 14.04 7.32
C LEU A 128 5.84 14.12 5.79
N TRP A 129 5.85 12.97 5.11
CA TRP A 129 5.77 12.89 3.65
C TRP A 129 4.49 13.55 3.12
N SER A 130 3.37 13.28 3.80
CA SER A 130 2.07 13.82 3.40
C SER A 130 2.01 15.34 3.59
N GLU A 131 2.64 15.87 4.63
CA GLU A 131 2.78 17.30 4.86
C GLU A 131 3.62 17.98 3.77
N TYR A 132 4.80 17.45 3.43
CA TYR A 132 5.61 17.97 2.31
C TYR A 132 4.84 17.99 0.98
N VAL A 133 4.19 16.87 0.63
CA VAL A 133 3.41 16.78 -0.62
C VAL A 133 2.17 17.66 -0.58
N SER A 134 1.52 17.81 0.58
CA SER A 134 0.39 18.73 0.72
C SER A 134 0.81 20.18 0.56
N ARG A 135 1.99 20.55 1.07
CA ARG A 135 2.50 21.92 1.10
C ARG A 135 3.07 22.36 -0.24
N TYR A 136 3.81 21.50 -0.94
CA TYR A 136 4.63 21.93 -2.09
C TYR A 136 4.26 21.30 -3.43
N HIS A 137 3.52 20.18 -3.48
CA HIS A 137 3.16 19.57 -4.75
C HIS A 137 1.90 20.24 -5.33
N PRO A 138 1.86 20.65 -6.62
CA PRO A 138 0.70 21.37 -7.20
C PRO A 138 -0.64 20.62 -7.07
N LEU A 139 -0.61 19.28 -7.17
CA LEU A 139 -1.79 18.43 -6.99
C LEU A 139 -2.15 18.08 -5.54
N GLY A 140 -1.37 18.57 -4.57
CA GLY A 140 -1.50 18.29 -3.14
C GLY A 140 -1.42 16.79 -2.77
N CYS A 141 -1.62 16.53 -1.47
CA CYS A 141 -1.67 15.18 -0.91
C CYS A 141 -3.11 14.64 -0.86
N LYS A 142 -3.54 13.99 -1.93
CA LYS A 142 -4.85 13.34 -2.01
C LYS A 142 -4.80 11.92 -1.44
N ARG A 143 -5.88 11.49 -0.79
CA ARG A 143 -6.04 10.12 -0.32
C ARG A 143 -5.90 9.14 -1.48
N THR A 144 -4.88 8.30 -1.39
CA THR A 144 -4.63 7.23 -2.34
C THR A 144 -5.47 6.01 -2.01
N ILE A 145 -6.02 5.34 -3.03
CA ILE A 145 -6.75 4.09 -2.87
C ILE A 145 -5.91 2.96 -3.45
N GLY A 146 -5.79 1.87 -2.71
CA GLY A 146 -5.05 0.67 -3.12
C GLY A 146 -3.59 0.68 -2.68
N CYS A 147 -2.77 -0.10 -3.39
CA CYS A 147 -1.35 -0.26 -3.11
C CYS A 147 -0.61 1.02 -3.46
N THR A 148 0.25 1.48 -2.55
CA THR A 148 1.11 2.64 -2.77
C THR A 148 2.47 2.44 -2.16
N LEU A 149 3.45 3.14 -2.72
CA LEU A 149 4.81 3.20 -2.23
C LEU A 149 5.25 4.66 -2.27
N ARG A 150 5.72 5.16 -1.13
CA ARG A 150 6.15 6.55 -0.96
C ARG A 150 7.65 6.55 -0.74
N TYR A 151 8.34 7.53 -1.31
CA TYR A 151 9.75 7.73 -1.06
C TYR A 151 10.04 9.17 -0.64
N PHE A 152 11.03 9.32 0.22
CA PHE A 152 11.85 10.54 0.25
C PHE A 152 13.00 10.41 -0.74
N ILE A 153 13.34 11.52 -1.37
CA ILE A 153 14.60 11.70 -2.10
C ILE A 153 15.54 12.39 -1.10
N SER A 154 16.69 11.79 -0.82
CA SER A 154 17.61 12.24 0.24
C SER A 154 19.04 12.35 -0.27
N SER A 155 19.82 13.18 0.41
CA SER A 155 21.27 13.30 0.30
C SER A 155 21.86 13.60 1.69
N GLU A 156 23.18 13.69 1.80
CA GLU A 156 23.83 14.16 3.04
C GLU A 156 23.42 15.59 3.41
N ARG A 157 23.01 16.40 2.44
CA ARG A 157 22.46 17.76 2.65
C ARG A 157 20.99 17.75 3.07
N GLY A 158 20.42 16.58 3.36
CA GLY A 158 19.05 16.40 3.81
C GLY A 158 18.10 15.98 2.69
N ARG A 159 16.79 16.20 2.93
CA ARG A 159 15.73 15.77 2.02
C ARG A 159 15.59 16.74 0.86
N LEU A 160 15.54 16.17 -0.34
CA LEU A 160 15.48 16.88 -1.61
C LEU A 160 14.09 16.88 -2.24
N GLY A 161 13.24 15.92 -1.86
CA GLY A 161 11.95 15.74 -2.49
C GLY A 161 11.17 14.50 -2.06
N CYS A 162 10.08 14.23 -2.79
CA CYS A 162 9.14 13.14 -2.52
C CYS A 162 8.69 12.45 -3.82
N LEU A 163 8.50 11.13 -3.76
CA LEU A 163 7.87 10.33 -4.82
C LEU A 163 6.67 9.55 -4.29
N LEU A 164 5.67 9.35 -5.16
CA LEU A 164 4.57 8.41 -4.96
C LEU A 164 4.45 7.50 -6.17
N MET A 165 4.56 6.20 -5.91
CA MET A 165 4.10 5.15 -6.82
C MET A 165 2.76 4.62 -6.32
N GLY A 166 1.83 4.41 -7.24
CA GLY A 166 0.53 3.82 -6.95
C GLY A 166 0.04 2.98 -8.12
N ASN A 167 -1.20 2.52 -8.01
CA ASN A 167 -1.84 1.78 -9.10
C ASN A 167 -1.94 2.63 -10.38
N ALA A 168 -1.85 1.97 -11.54
CA ALA A 168 -2.13 2.55 -12.85
C ALA A 168 -3.54 3.13 -13.00
N ALA A 169 -3.68 4.06 -13.94
CA ALA A 169 -5.00 4.58 -14.31
C ALA A 169 -5.85 3.47 -14.93
N VAL A 170 -7.09 3.34 -14.47
CA VAL A 170 -7.96 2.22 -14.85
C VAL A 170 -8.24 2.16 -16.35
N ALA A 171 -8.46 3.32 -16.98
CA ALA A 171 -8.73 3.41 -18.41
C ALA A 171 -7.77 4.44 -19.01
N LEU A 172 -6.97 4.01 -19.99
CA LEU A 172 -6.02 4.87 -20.67
C LEU A 172 -5.84 4.36 -22.11
N ALA A 173 -6.65 4.90 -23.02
CA ALA A 173 -6.80 4.36 -24.37
C ALA A 173 -5.47 4.23 -25.13
N VAL A 174 -4.58 5.23 -25.04
CA VAL A 174 -3.27 5.21 -25.71
C VAL A 174 -2.41 4.04 -25.21
N ARG A 175 -2.41 3.79 -23.90
CA ARG A 175 -1.70 2.65 -23.30
C ARG A 175 -2.30 1.33 -23.70
N ASP A 176 -3.62 1.22 -23.63
CA ASP A 176 -4.33 -0.01 -23.94
C ASP A 176 -4.07 -0.41 -25.41
N LYS A 177 -4.17 0.55 -26.35
CA LYS A 177 -3.83 0.36 -27.77
C LYS A 177 -2.36 -0.04 -27.99
N TRP A 178 -1.42 0.60 -27.30
CA TRP A 178 0.00 0.31 -27.46
C TRP A 178 0.42 -1.07 -26.97
N ILE A 179 -0.26 -1.61 -25.95
CA ILE A 179 -0.04 -2.99 -25.50
C ILE A 179 -0.82 -3.99 -26.37
N GLY A 180 -2.00 -3.60 -26.86
CA GLY A 180 -2.94 -4.50 -27.52
C GLY A 180 -4.05 -5.00 -26.59
N TRP A 181 -4.33 -4.30 -25.49
CA TRP A 181 -5.34 -4.73 -24.53
C TRP A 181 -6.77 -4.45 -24.97
N SER A 182 -7.58 -5.49 -24.91
CA SER A 182 -9.03 -5.40 -24.72
C SER A 182 -9.38 -4.84 -23.33
N ARG A 183 -10.66 -4.51 -23.14
CA ARG A 183 -11.17 -4.07 -21.83
C ARG A 183 -10.95 -5.12 -20.73
N GLN A 184 -11.01 -6.40 -21.09
CA GLN A 184 -10.87 -7.51 -20.16
C GLN A 184 -9.41 -7.71 -19.75
N GLU A 185 -8.52 -7.85 -20.72
CA GLU A 185 -7.07 -7.97 -20.49
C GLU A 185 -6.56 -6.79 -19.68
N ARG A 186 -7.01 -5.57 -19.99
CA ARG A 186 -6.67 -4.40 -19.18
C ARG A 186 -6.98 -4.61 -17.71
N LEU A 187 -8.18 -5.11 -17.37
CA LEU A 187 -8.55 -5.29 -15.96
C LEU A 187 -7.74 -6.40 -15.29
N ALA A 188 -7.41 -7.47 -16.03
CA ALA A 188 -6.59 -8.57 -15.54
C ALA A 188 -5.13 -8.15 -15.30
N HIS A 189 -4.58 -7.31 -16.19
CA HIS A 189 -3.16 -6.97 -16.16
C HIS A 189 -2.82 -5.62 -15.53
N LEU A 190 -3.82 -4.76 -15.23
CA LEU A 190 -3.60 -3.46 -14.61
C LEU A 190 -2.77 -3.51 -13.31
N PRO A 191 -2.91 -4.52 -12.42
CA PRO A 191 -2.11 -4.58 -11.20
C PRO A 191 -0.59 -4.59 -11.45
N TRP A 192 -0.15 -5.08 -12.60
CA TRP A 192 1.28 -5.18 -12.95
C TRP A 192 1.87 -3.86 -13.47
N VAL A 193 1.08 -2.78 -13.46
CA VAL A 193 1.49 -1.45 -13.93
C VAL A 193 1.39 -0.46 -12.79
N LEU A 194 2.50 0.23 -12.52
CA LEU A 194 2.54 1.33 -11.55
C LEU A 194 2.38 2.68 -12.24
N ASN A 195 1.76 3.63 -11.55
CA ASN A 195 1.77 5.03 -11.93
C ASN A 195 2.68 5.83 -10.99
N ASN A 196 3.59 6.64 -11.53
CA ASN A 196 4.26 7.66 -10.75
C ASN A 196 3.32 8.86 -10.56
N GLN A 197 2.53 8.79 -9.49
CA GLN A 197 1.47 9.74 -9.20
C GLN A 197 1.97 11.08 -8.66
N ARG A 198 3.15 11.10 -8.01
CA ARG A 198 3.78 12.31 -7.48
C ARG A 198 5.29 12.25 -7.70
N LEU A 199 5.84 13.32 -8.24
CA LEU A 199 7.26 13.63 -8.25
C LEU A 199 7.36 15.08 -7.77
N LEU A 200 8.00 15.28 -6.63
CA LEU A 200 8.22 16.59 -6.02
C LEU A 200 9.72 16.71 -5.75
N LEU A 201 10.36 17.74 -6.31
CA LEU A 201 11.56 18.31 -5.71
C LEU A 201 11.14 19.53 -4.89
N PHE A 202 11.79 19.78 -3.76
CA PHE A 202 11.42 20.92 -2.94
C PHE A 202 11.80 22.25 -3.61
N PRO A 203 11.06 23.35 -3.36
CA PRO A 203 11.28 24.64 -4.03
C PRO A 203 12.70 25.20 -3.91
N TRP A 204 13.39 24.90 -2.81
CA TRP A 204 14.77 25.31 -2.54
C TRP A 204 15.82 24.40 -3.20
N VAL A 205 15.42 23.31 -3.88
CA VAL A 205 16.36 22.37 -4.52
C VAL A 205 16.44 22.65 -6.01
N ARG A 206 17.57 23.21 -6.45
CA ARG A 206 17.84 23.60 -7.84
C ARG A 206 19.12 22.92 -8.31
N VAL A 207 18.99 21.63 -8.64
CA VAL A 207 20.11 20.77 -9.02
C VAL A 207 19.84 20.22 -10.41
N PRO A 208 20.64 20.62 -11.43
CA PRO A 208 20.52 20.07 -12.77
C PRO A 208 20.57 18.54 -12.78
N HIS A 209 19.80 17.91 -13.67
CA HIS A 209 19.79 16.45 -13.88
C HIS A 209 19.31 15.58 -12.69
N LEU A 210 18.97 16.17 -11.54
CA LEU A 210 18.52 15.44 -10.35
C LEU A 210 17.28 14.58 -10.62
N VAL A 211 16.30 15.12 -11.35
CA VAL A 211 15.06 14.39 -11.68
C VAL A 211 15.36 13.09 -12.46
N SER A 212 16.15 13.17 -13.52
CA SER A 212 16.46 12.00 -14.35
C SER A 212 17.29 10.98 -13.59
N HIS A 213 18.24 11.44 -12.76
CA HIS A 213 19.03 10.57 -11.88
C HIS A 213 18.14 9.80 -10.89
N VAL A 214 17.22 10.50 -10.22
CA VAL A 214 16.26 9.91 -9.28
C VAL A 214 15.31 8.93 -9.96
N LEU A 215 14.79 9.26 -11.15
CA LEU A 215 13.92 8.38 -11.92
C LEU A 215 14.65 7.11 -12.40
N GLY A 216 15.95 7.22 -12.73
CA GLY A 216 16.80 6.08 -13.02
C GLY A 216 16.96 5.15 -11.82
N GLN A 217 17.26 5.70 -10.64
CA GLN A 217 17.30 4.93 -9.40
C GLN A 217 15.97 4.24 -9.10
N LEU A 218 14.85 4.98 -9.24
CA LEU A 218 13.50 4.44 -9.02
C LEU A 218 13.26 3.21 -9.90
N ALA A 219 13.59 3.29 -11.20
CA ALA A 219 13.41 2.17 -12.14
C ALA A 219 14.21 0.92 -11.71
N GLY A 220 15.40 1.08 -11.14
CA GLY A 220 16.24 -0.03 -10.70
C GLY A 220 15.78 -0.73 -9.42
N ARG A 221 14.95 -0.08 -8.59
CA ARG A 221 14.59 -0.61 -7.25
C ARG A 221 13.10 -0.83 -7.00
N VAL A 222 12.22 -0.14 -7.75
CA VAL A 222 10.78 -0.10 -7.44
C VAL A 222 10.15 -1.49 -7.45
N GLN A 223 10.61 -2.41 -8.29
CA GLN A 223 10.09 -3.78 -8.31
C GLN A 223 10.33 -4.50 -6.98
N GLY A 224 11.57 -4.42 -6.47
CA GLY A 224 11.95 -5.06 -5.21
C GLY A 224 11.27 -4.41 -4.01
N ASP A 225 11.24 -3.08 -3.94
CA ASP A 225 10.55 -2.37 -2.85
C ASP A 225 9.03 -2.63 -2.87
N TRP A 226 8.43 -2.73 -4.05
CA TRP A 226 7.00 -3.02 -4.20
C TRP A 226 6.67 -4.45 -3.80
N GLU A 227 7.47 -5.43 -4.23
CA GLU A 227 7.32 -6.83 -3.83
C GLU A 227 7.49 -6.99 -2.32
N ALA A 228 8.52 -6.38 -1.73
CA ALA A 228 8.73 -6.45 -0.28
C ALA A 228 7.53 -5.92 0.51
N ARG A 229 6.80 -4.95 -0.04
CA ARG A 229 5.63 -4.35 0.63
C ARG A 229 4.31 -5.05 0.31
N TRP A 230 4.12 -5.52 -0.91
CA TRP A 230 2.82 -5.96 -1.43
C TRP A 230 2.80 -7.39 -1.94
N GLY A 231 3.94 -8.07 -2.02
CA GLY A 231 4.04 -9.50 -2.33
C GLY A 231 4.05 -9.86 -3.82
N TYR A 232 4.16 -8.87 -4.72
CA TYR A 232 4.24 -9.13 -6.17
C TYR A 232 5.13 -8.12 -6.89
N ARG A 233 5.59 -8.44 -8.11
CA ARG A 233 6.49 -7.60 -8.91
C ARG A 233 5.79 -6.99 -10.12
N PRO A 234 5.57 -5.66 -10.15
CA PRO A 234 5.06 -5.00 -11.36
C PRO A 234 6.12 -4.98 -12.46
N VAL A 235 5.70 -4.83 -13.71
CA VAL A 235 6.55 -4.98 -14.90
C VAL A 235 6.72 -3.69 -15.69
N ARG A 236 5.93 -2.66 -15.36
CA ARG A 236 5.96 -1.37 -16.05
C ARG A 236 5.55 -0.21 -15.14
N MET A 237 6.07 0.97 -15.44
CA MET A 237 5.60 2.24 -14.91
C MET A 237 4.98 3.14 -15.99
N GLU A 238 4.02 3.96 -15.59
CA GLU A 238 3.45 5.06 -16.37
C GLU A 238 3.46 6.35 -15.55
N THR A 239 3.42 7.50 -16.19
CA THR A 239 3.24 8.80 -15.54
C THR A 239 2.47 9.75 -16.45
N PHE A 240 1.91 10.80 -15.86
CA PHE A 240 1.18 11.85 -16.58
C PHE A 240 1.84 13.19 -16.33
N VAL A 241 2.22 13.87 -17.41
CA VAL A 241 2.84 15.19 -17.37
C VAL A 241 1.89 16.19 -18.01
N ASP A 242 1.59 17.26 -17.30
CA ASP A 242 0.77 18.35 -17.84
C ASP A 242 1.61 19.22 -18.79
N PRO A 243 1.35 19.20 -20.11
CA PRO A 243 2.13 19.97 -21.07
C PRO A 243 1.99 21.48 -20.88
N ALA A 244 0.95 21.96 -20.18
CA ALA A 244 0.80 23.38 -19.85
C ALA A 244 1.86 23.87 -18.84
N HIS A 245 2.43 22.97 -18.04
CA HIS A 245 3.37 23.32 -16.97
C HIS A 245 4.76 22.71 -17.20
N TYR A 246 4.86 21.55 -17.84
CA TYR A 246 6.09 20.78 -17.91
C TYR A 246 6.27 20.10 -19.27
N ARG A 247 7.51 20.12 -19.78
CA ARG A 247 7.89 19.46 -21.05
C ARG A 247 8.24 17.96 -20.92
N GLY A 248 8.30 17.44 -19.68
CA GLY A 248 8.65 16.03 -19.43
C GLY A 248 10.12 15.66 -19.68
N VAL A 249 11.03 16.64 -19.71
CA VAL A 249 12.46 16.45 -20.02
C VAL A 249 13.11 15.43 -19.09
N GLY A 250 12.86 15.52 -17.78
CA GLY A 250 13.43 14.57 -16.81
C GLY A 250 13.03 13.12 -17.04
N TYR A 251 11.78 12.87 -17.48
CA TYR A 251 11.33 11.53 -17.84
C TYR A 251 12.00 11.03 -19.11
N ARG A 252 12.11 11.86 -20.16
CA ARG A 252 12.82 11.50 -21.40
C ARG A 252 14.29 11.17 -21.14
N ALA A 253 14.97 12.01 -20.36
CA ALA A 253 16.37 11.81 -19.99
C ALA A 253 16.58 10.55 -19.13
N ALA A 254 15.57 10.10 -18.38
CA ALA A 254 15.58 8.82 -17.66
C ALA A 254 15.16 7.62 -18.52
N GLY A 255 15.06 7.78 -19.84
CA GLY A 255 14.72 6.70 -20.77
C GLY A 255 13.24 6.30 -20.77
N TRP A 256 12.33 7.20 -20.37
CA TRP A 256 10.90 6.95 -20.52
C TRP A 256 10.43 7.29 -21.94
N LEU A 257 9.59 6.42 -22.50
CA LEU A 257 8.99 6.59 -23.81
C LEU A 257 7.75 7.47 -23.72
N LEU A 258 7.69 8.55 -24.51
CA LEU A 258 6.46 9.30 -24.71
C LEU A 258 5.52 8.48 -25.58
N LEU A 259 4.35 8.14 -25.03
CA LEU A 259 3.38 7.29 -25.71
C LEU A 259 2.32 8.08 -26.48
N GLY A 260 2.01 9.29 -26.03
CA GLY A 260 0.98 10.14 -26.61
C GLY A 260 0.35 11.02 -25.53
N GLN A 261 -0.90 11.43 -25.76
CA GLN A 261 -1.66 12.27 -24.83
C GLN A 261 -2.95 11.59 -24.36
N SER A 262 -3.38 11.88 -23.13
CA SER A 262 -4.74 11.55 -22.69
C SER A 262 -5.77 12.44 -23.39
N THR A 263 -7.05 12.04 -23.39
CA THR A 263 -8.13 12.87 -23.95
C THR A 263 -8.50 14.05 -23.06
N GLY A 264 -7.98 14.11 -21.83
CA GLY A 264 -8.42 15.06 -20.81
C GLY A 264 -9.71 14.64 -20.09
N GLU A 265 -10.41 13.60 -20.57
CA GLU A 265 -11.65 13.12 -20.01
C GLU A 265 -11.42 12.09 -18.89
N GLY A 266 -12.20 12.21 -17.82
CA GLY A 266 -12.25 11.23 -16.75
C GLY A 266 -13.38 10.20 -16.96
N ILE A 267 -13.31 9.11 -16.21
CA ILE A 267 -14.37 8.08 -16.21
C ILE A 267 -15.67 8.69 -15.69
N ARG A 268 -16.73 8.68 -16.51
CA ARG A 268 -18.08 9.13 -16.13
C ARG A 268 -18.59 8.36 -14.92
N ARG A 269 -19.16 9.08 -13.95
CA ARG A 269 -19.78 8.48 -12.75
C ARG A 269 -21.21 8.99 -12.62
N GLY A 270 -22.18 8.16 -13.02
CA GLY A 270 -23.58 8.57 -13.11
C GLY A 270 -23.72 9.73 -14.11
N GLN A 271 -24.30 10.84 -13.66
CA GLN A 271 -24.44 12.06 -14.46
C GLN A 271 -23.21 12.98 -14.43
N HIS A 272 -22.17 12.64 -13.65
CA HIS A 272 -20.97 13.47 -13.57
C HIS A 272 -19.92 13.10 -14.62
N THR A 273 -19.57 14.10 -15.41
CA THR A 273 -18.44 14.07 -16.35
C THR A 273 -17.29 14.86 -15.74
N TYR A 274 -16.07 14.35 -15.89
CA TYR A 274 -14.86 15.03 -15.43
C TYR A 274 -14.05 15.42 -16.66
N GLN A 275 -13.70 16.70 -16.79
CA GLN A 275 -12.82 17.19 -17.84
C GLN A 275 -11.61 17.88 -17.21
N THR A 276 -10.46 17.66 -17.82
CA THR A 276 -9.15 18.20 -17.44
C THR A 276 -8.36 18.46 -18.72
N THR A 277 -7.20 19.14 -18.62
CA THR A 277 -6.33 19.27 -19.80
C THR A 277 -5.67 17.93 -20.15
N PRO A 278 -5.57 17.58 -21.45
CA PRO A 278 -4.78 16.47 -21.94
C PRO A 278 -3.39 16.40 -21.31
N LYS A 279 -2.96 15.21 -20.88
CA LYS A 279 -1.64 14.98 -20.27
C LYS A 279 -0.78 14.16 -21.21
N MET A 280 0.50 14.51 -21.33
CA MET A 280 1.49 13.62 -21.94
C MET A 280 1.63 12.36 -21.10
N ILE A 281 1.58 11.20 -21.74
CA ILE A 281 1.69 9.90 -21.10
C ILE A 281 3.09 9.36 -21.40
N PHE A 282 3.89 9.18 -20.35
CA PHE A 282 5.17 8.49 -20.47
C PHE A 282 5.10 7.10 -19.88
N VAL A 283 5.80 6.15 -20.48
CA VAL A 283 5.89 4.76 -20.00
C VAL A 283 7.35 4.32 -19.89
N ARG A 284 7.64 3.47 -18.90
CA ARG A 284 8.95 2.85 -18.71
C ARG A 284 8.77 1.37 -18.38
N PRO A 285 9.25 0.45 -19.24
CA PRO A 285 9.38 -0.96 -18.90
C PRO A 285 10.30 -1.15 -17.70
N LEU A 286 9.94 -2.08 -16.80
CA LEU A 286 10.80 -2.52 -15.70
C LEU A 286 11.49 -3.84 -16.03
N THR A 287 10.90 -4.66 -16.89
CA THR A 287 11.52 -5.88 -17.45
C THR A 287 11.54 -5.84 -18.98
N PRO A 288 12.52 -6.48 -19.64
CA PRO A 288 12.59 -6.52 -21.11
C PRO A 288 11.37 -7.24 -21.75
N ASP A 289 10.90 -8.29 -21.09
CA ASP A 289 9.81 -9.17 -21.52
C ASP A 289 8.41 -8.70 -21.06
N PHE A 290 8.27 -7.44 -20.63
CA PHE A 290 7.02 -6.92 -20.07
C PHE A 290 5.82 -7.11 -21.03
N ARG A 291 6.03 -7.09 -22.35
CA ARG A 291 4.95 -7.32 -23.33
C ARG A 291 4.41 -8.74 -23.27
N ALA A 292 5.28 -9.74 -23.10
CA ALA A 292 4.84 -11.12 -22.91
C ALA A 292 4.07 -11.24 -21.59
N GLN A 293 4.60 -10.69 -20.49
CA GLN A 293 3.94 -10.72 -19.17
C GLN A 293 2.59 -9.97 -19.13
N LEU A 294 2.42 -8.93 -19.96
CA LEU A 294 1.18 -8.17 -20.08
C LEU A 294 0.27 -8.65 -21.23
N GLY A 295 0.75 -9.52 -22.11
CA GLY A 295 0.04 -9.98 -23.32
C GLY A 295 -0.40 -11.45 -23.28
N SER A 296 0.06 -12.23 -22.31
CA SER A 296 -0.41 -13.60 -22.10
C SER A 296 -1.79 -13.61 -21.44
N THR A 297 -2.76 -14.28 -22.06
CA THR A 297 -4.14 -14.44 -21.60
C THR A 297 -4.28 -15.23 -20.30
N GLU A 298 -3.21 -15.89 -19.84
CA GLU A 298 -3.18 -16.54 -18.52
C GLU A 298 -2.90 -15.49 -17.45
N ALA A 299 -3.83 -15.33 -16.51
CA ALA A 299 -3.65 -14.53 -15.32
C ALA A 299 -2.33 -14.93 -14.65
N MET A 300 -1.32 -14.05 -14.76
CA MET A 300 0.02 -14.24 -14.20
C MET A 300 -0.09 -14.85 -12.79
N ALA A 301 0.16 -16.16 -12.72
CA ALA A 301 0.11 -16.89 -11.47
C ALA A 301 1.20 -16.30 -10.58
N THR A 302 0.79 -15.64 -9.50
CA THR A 302 1.69 -15.26 -8.42
C THR A 302 2.46 -16.52 -8.05
N ARG A 303 3.79 -16.55 -8.26
CA ARG A 303 4.65 -17.54 -7.62
C ARG A 303 4.53 -17.30 -6.12
N CYS A 304 3.54 -17.92 -5.50
CA CYS A 304 3.47 -18.12 -4.07
C CYS A 304 4.68 -18.97 -3.69
N VAL A 305 5.80 -18.32 -3.39
CA VAL A 305 6.82 -18.97 -2.57
C VAL A 305 6.14 -19.16 -1.22
N HIS A 306 5.73 -20.40 -0.93
CA HIS A 306 5.23 -20.78 0.37
C HIS A 306 6.29 -20.47 1.43
N VAL A 307 6.17 -19.30 2.06
CA VAL A 307 6.84 -18.98 3.33
C VAL A 307 5.82 -19.15 4.46
N GLU A 308 5.19 -20.31 4.49
CA GLU A 308 4.49 -20.84 5.66
C GLU A 308 5.22 -22.14 5.96
N GLN A 309 6.21 -22.15 6.85
CA GLN A 309 5.99 -22.70 8.20
C GLN A 309 6.96 -22.14 9.27
N GLU A 310 7.95 -21.31 8.91
CA GLU A 310 8.95 -20.85 9.89
C GLU A 310 8.48 -19.70 10.80
N THR A 311 7.63 -18.80 10.32
CA THR A 311 7.27 -17.57 11.05
C THR A 311 6.28 -17.82 12.20
N VAL A 312 5.40 -18.81 12.06
CA VAL A 312 4.48 -19.24 13.13
C VAL A 312 5.24 -19.95 14.24
N SER A 313 6.21 -20.81 13.90
CA SER A 313 7.09 -21.49 14.86
C SER A 313 7.99 -20.51 15.62
N LYS A 314 8.55 -19.51 14.92
CA LYS A 314 9.40 -18.46 15.54
C LYS A 314 8.59 -17.54 16.48
N LYS A 315 7.36 -17.15 16.12
CA LYS A 315 6.46 -16.39 17.02
C LYS A 315 5.98 -17.21 18.21
N ALA A 316 5.67 -18.49 18.03
CA ALA A 316 5.28 -19.39 19.13
C ALA A 316 6.42 -19.59 20.14
N LYS A 317 7.66 -19.84 19.65
CA LYS A 317 8.86 -19.96 20.50
C LYS A 317 9.19 -18.66 21.23
N ALA A 318 9.05 -17.49 20.58
CA ALA A 318 9.26 -16.19 21.23
C ALA A 318 8.23 -15.91 22.33
N LYS A 319 6.95 -16.25 22.11
CA LYS A 319 5.87 -16.08 23.10
C LYS A 319 6.04 -17.03 24.29
N ALA A 320 6.50 -18.26 24.06
CA ALA A 320 6.82 -19.21 25.13
C ALA A 320 8.01 -18.75 25.98
N LYS A 321 9.08 -18.24 25.35
CA LYS A 321 10.28 -17.71 26.05
C LYS A 321 9.94 -16.46 26.88
N ALA A 322 9.10 -15.57 26.37
CA ALA A 322 8.62 -14.40 27.11
C ALA A 322 7.77 -14.79 28.34
N LYS A 323 6.87 -15.77 28.19
CA LYS A 323 6.02 -16.27 29.29
C LYS A 323 6.84 -16.98 30.37
N ALA A 324 7.86 -17.74 29.99
CA ALA A 324 8.79 -18.38 30.93
C ALA A 324 9.61 -17.34 31.72
N LYS A 325 10.12 -16.29 31.05
CA LYS A 325 10.88 -15.21 31.70
C LYS A 325 10.03 -14.38 32.67
N ALA A 326 8.76 -14.14 32.32
CA ALA A 326 7.80 -13.48 33.21
C ALA A 326 7.49 -14.33 34.46
N LYS A 327 7.29 -15.64 34.29
CA LYS A 327 7.02 -16.57 35.40
C LYS A 327 8.23 -16.72 36.35
N ALA A 328 9.45 -16.75 35.81
CA ALA A 328 10.67 -16.75 36.60
C ALA A 328 10.85 -15.46 37.41
N LYS A 329 10.56 -14.29 36.80
CA LYS A 329 10.64 -12.99 37.48
C LYS A 329 9.59 -12.85 38.60
N ALA A 330 8.38 -13.38 38.39
CA ALA A 330 7.34 -13.43 39.42
C ALA A 330 7.73 -14.35 40.60
N LYS A 331 8.33 -15.52 40.31
CA LYS A 331 8.77 -16.47 41.34
C LYS A 331 9.95 -15.94 42.17
N ALA A 332 10.87 -15.19 41.54
CA ALA A 332 11.97 -14.51 42.25
C ALA A 332 11.44 -13.40 43.17
N LYS A 333 10.44 -12.63 42.72
CA LYS A 333 9.83 -11.55 43.53
C LYS A 333 9.06 -12.09 44.74
N ALA A 334 8.41 -13.25 44.61
CA ALA A 334 7.71 -13.91 45.72
C ALA A 334 8.66 -14.57 46.75
N LYS A 335 9.88 -14.93 46.34
CA LYS A 335 10.90 -15.50 47.26
C LYS A 335 11.61 -14.41 48.09
N ALA A 336 11.63 -13.17 47.60
CA ALA A 336 12.21 -12.02 48.28
C ALA A 336 11.26 -11.34 49.30
N SER A 337 10.00 -11.76 49.39
CA SER A 337 8.99 -11.15 50.26
C SER A 337 8.52 -12.04 51.42
N LYS A 338 9.27 -13.09 51.78
CA LYS A 338 8.98 -13.89 52.99
C LYS A 338 9.72 -13.27 54.20
N PRO A 339 9.02 -12.88 55.28
CA PRO A 339 9.67 -12.42 56.50
C PRO A 339 10.30 -13.60 57.25
N ALA A 340 11.48 -13.39 57.82
CA ALA A 340 12.11 -14.32 58.74
C ALA A 340 11.31 -14.35 60.05
N VAL A 341 10.69 -15.50 60.35
CA VAL A 341 10.10 -15.78 61.66
C VAL A 341 11.23 -16.08 62.63
N GLY A 342 11.27 -15.33 63.72
CA GLY A 342 12.29 -15.43 64.75
C GLY A 342 12.15 -16.67 65.62
N ASP A 343 13.31 -17.21 65.99
CA ASP A 343 13.45 -18.12 67.12
C ASP A 343 13.60 -17.32 68.41
N ARG A 344 12.81 -17.70 69.42
CA ARG A 344 12.77 -17.12 70.75
C ARG A 344 13.34 -18.15 71.71
N ALA A 345 14.55 -17.94 72.23
CA ALA A 345 15.00 -18.61 73.45
C ALA A 345 16.15 -17.87 74.15
N ALA A 346 16.05 -17.84 75.49
CA ALA A 346 17.06 -17.57 76.50
C ALA A 346 17.38 -16.11 76.91
N MET A 347 16.58 -15.68 77.90
CA MET A 347 16.93 -14.82 79.03
C MET A 347 18.35 -15.09 79.60
N LYS A 348 19.15 -14.04 79.83
CA LYS A 348 19.77 -13.69 81.14
C LYS A 348 20.74 -12.49 81.04
N SER A 349 20.44 -11.47 81.87
CA SER A 349 21.33 -10.59 82.66
C SER A 349 22.56 -9.92 82.02
N ALA A 350 22.60 -8.58 82.14
CA ALA A 350 23.67 -7.77 82.79
C ALA A 350 23.91 -6.41 82.08
N SER A 351 23.47 -5.35 82.75
CA SER A 351 24.16 -4.07 83.02
C SER A 351 25.37 -3.63 82.19
N GLY A 352 25.36 -2.35 81.79
CA GLY A 352 26.55 -1.53 81.45
C GLY A 352 26.28 -0.63 80.24
N GLY A 353 26.05 0.67 80.40
CA GLY A 353 27.10 1.70 80.35
C GLY A 353 27.15 2.32 78.94
N SER A 354 26.51 3.47 78.72
CA SER A 354 27.12 4.81 78.71
C SER A 354 27.97 5.13 77.47
N GLY A 355 27.77 6.35 76.94
CA GLY A 355 28.76 7.02 76.08
C GLY A 355 28.30 7.16 74.63
N THR A 356 27.86 8.36 74.23
CA THR A 356 28.64 9.31 73.38
C THR A 356 28.78 8.88 71.92
N SER A 357 28.75 9.74 70.91
CA SER A 357 28.43 11.15 70.71
C SER A 357 28.73 11.41 69.24
N ARG A 358 28.08 12.42 68.62
CA ARG A 358 28.60 13.21 67.48
C ARG A 358 28.76 12.41 66.16
N THR A 359 28.65 12.95 64.96
CA THR A 359 28.63 14.30 64.36
C THR A 359 28.22 14.03 62.89
N ALA A 360 27.22 14.70 62.34
CA ALA A 360 27.31 15.94 61.56
C ALA A 360 27.76 15.79 60.10
N ARG A 361 26.90 16.38 59.23
CA ARG A 361 27.21 17.11 57.98
C ARG A 361 27.70 16.24 56.81
N ARG A 362 27.33 16.53 55.56
CA ARG A 362 27.00 17.80 54.91
C ARG A 362 26.24 17.54 53.62
#